data_AF-A0A932QGE8-F1
#
_entry.id   AF-A0A932QGE8-F1
#
_cell.length_a   1.000
_cell.length_b   1.000
_cell.length_c   1.000
_cell.angle_alpha   90.00
_cell.angle_beta   90.00
_cell.angle_gamma   90.00
#
_symmetry.space_group_name_H-M   'P 1'
#
loop_
_entity.id
_entity.type
_entity.pdbx_description
1 polymer ?
#
loop_
_entity_poly.entity_id
_entity_poly.type
_entity_poly.pdbx_seq_one_letter_code
_entity_poly.pdbx_strand_id
1 'polypeptide(L)'
;MAAQQVTLTQARRRPEEAEMYDLAAVNPSSAGFYLDRSGAMVVWVHDAIEDARSQREVTRLIMNGRVRAPRGIATPVVVRRAQYTFAQLATWRDVVYDSILFKQRGVVSLDLDETVNRVAIGVTPSDGPALRPQLAAYLARLGVDTGAVEFRTEEPARPTRGLGLGGMIPGNLLYRSDTMVGGIVIGIENQYAPSGRAECSLGFVADYNGVRGFVTASHCTPYEFGVDWSLVHQDYGGRVVGYEYADPQGYQCGYGMCRGSDASFFKLDDTVPSLRGLIARTLSAAPPGTGPGSTTSDASHPYFIVTGVDQGYYFVGMNVQKMGWKAGWTSGAIVGTCVDHQNGPWYSFYGTTCAYQATYADSSGDSGGPVFTFPGTAGAVGDLVELAGVQFGERTGYAMFSKFSRINNDFGGNLVATRPLTLGTPSVSGAMNYNNPSISWAAVTGATRYQIIRVTFDGSTVRVDYLPQVTSTSFVDGVTLATSYNGTTPIGSGIYAWYQVIAIGGSSELSAPSTAVWFQTTNTCTGRC
;
A
#
# COMPACT_ATOMS: atom_id res chain seq x y z
N MET A 1 34.61 1.34 -16.47
CA MET A 1 34.10 0.20 -15.67
C MET A 1 34.74 -1.08 -16.19
N ALA A 2 35.52 -1.78 -15.39
CA ALA A 2 36.07 -3.10 -15.75
C ALA A 2 34.95 -4.15 -15.58
N ALA A 3 34.69 -4.95 -16.61
CA ALA A 3 33.62 -5.94 -16.59
C ALA A 3 34.11 -7.22 -15.93
N GLN A 4 33.54 -7.57 -14.78
CA GLN A 4 33.61 -8.93 -14.24
C GLN A 4 32.44 -9.70 -14.87
N GLN A 5 32.70 -10.87 -15.48
CA GLN A 5 31.63 -11.70 -16.05
C GLN A 5 30.67 -12.12 -14.92
N VAL A 6 29.46 -11.58 -14.93
CA VAL A 6 28.38 -12.03 -14.06
C VAL A 6 27.72 -13.21 -14.75
N THR A 7 27.76 -14.40 -14.15
CA THR A 7 26.96 -15.54 -14.60
C THR A 7 25.49 -15.20 -14.36
N LEU A 8 24.63 -15.31 -15.37
CA LEU A 8 23.19 -15.11 -15.21
C LEU A 8 22.65 -16.20 -14.26
N THR A 9 22.51 -15.86 -12.98
CA THR A 9 21.90 -16.72 -11.97
C THR A 9 20.37 -16.60 -12.03
N GLN A 10 19.68 -17.56 -11.42
CA GLN A 10 18.23 -17.48 -11.23
C GLN A 10 17.87 -16.15 -10.55
N ALA A 11 16.86 -15.46 -11.06
CA ALA A 11 16.37 -14.20 -10.51
C ALA A 11 16.07 -14.31 -9.01
N ARG A 12 16.50 -13.31 -8.23
CA ARG A 12 16.19 -13.20 -6.81
C ARG A 12 14.69 -12.98 -6.65
N ARG A 13 14.07 -13.81 -5.81
CA ARG A 13 12.66 -13.62 -5.43
C ARG A 13 12.57 -12.44 -4.48
N ARG A 14 11.98 -11.33 -4.92
CA ARG A 14 11.64 -10.19 -4.06
C ARG A 14 10.24 -10.38 -3.49
N PRO A 15 10.01 -10.18 -2.17
CA PRO A 15 8.70 -10.37 -1.55
C PRO A 15 7.59 -9.55 -2.21
N GLU A 16 7.89 -8.32 -2.62
CA GLU A 16 6.96 -7.39 -3.26
C GLU A 16 6.63 -7.76 -4.71
N GLU A 17 7.30 -8.76 -5.29
CA GLU A 17 7.05 -9.32 -6.63
C GLU A 17 6.60 -10.79 -6.55
N ALA A 18 6.36 -11.30 -5.34
CA ALA A 18 6.12 -12.72 -5.06
C ALA A 18 5.03 -13.33 -5.94
N GLU A 19 3.94 -12.62 -6.19
CA GLU A 19 2.83 -13.13 -7.00
C GLU A 19 3.17 -13.23 -8.48
N MET A 20 3.95 -12.30 -9.02
CA MET A 20 4.44 -12.38 -10.40
C MET A 20 5.49 -13.49 -10.54
N TYR A 21 6.36 -13.65 -9.55
CA TYR A 21 7.35 -14.73 -9.49
C TYR A 21 6.66 -16.10 -9.45
N ASP A 22 5.68 -16.27 -8.56
CA ASP A 22 4.94 -17.52 -8.40
C ASP A 22 4.10 -17.84 -9.65
N LEU A 23 3.52 -16.81 -10.29
CA LEU A 23 2.84 -16.96 -11.58
C LEU A 23 3.81 -17.44 -12.68
N ALA A 24 5.00 -16.84 -12.76
CA ALA A 24 6.02 -17.25 -13.72
C ALA A 24 6.55 -18.67 -13.46
N ALA A 25 6.56 -19.13 -12.20
CA ALA A 25 6.93 -20.50 -11.85
C ALA A 25 5.92 -21.54 -12.37
N VAL A 26 4.62 -21.23 -12.32
CA VAL A 26 3.57 -22.13 -12.85
C VAL A 26 3.30 -21.91 -14.34
N ASN A 27 3.61 -20.73 -14.87
CA ASN A 27 3.47 -20.38 -16.28
C ASN A 27 4.68 -19.55 -16.74
N PRO A 28 5.74 -20.20 -17.25
CA PRO A 28 6.99 -19.53 -17.64
C PRO A 28 6.84 -18.45 -18.72
N SER A 29 5.75 -18.47 -19.49
CA SER A 29 5.43 -17.45 -20.51
C SER A 29 4.93 -16.14 -19.89
N SER A 30 4.49 -16.14 -18.63
CA SER A 30 4.00 -14.94 -17.97
C SER A 30 5.10 -13.89 -17.76
N ALA A 31 4.72 -12.62 -17.92
CA ALA A 31 5.60 -11.48 -17.70
C ALA A 31 5.05 -10.46 -16.69
N GLY A 32 4.25 -10.92 -15.75
CA GLY A 32 3.61 -10.08 -14.73
C GLY A 32 2.22 -9.60 -15.16
N PHE A 33 1.61 -8.81 -14.27
CA PHE A 33 0.25 -8.29 -14.45
C PHE A 33 0.08 -6.92 -13.78
N TYR A 34 -0.81 -6.10 -14.32
CA TYR A 34 -1.13 -4.78 -13.76
C TYR A 34 -2.58 -4.42 -14.06
N LEU A 35 -3.11 -3.42 -13.35
CA LEU A 35 -4.43 -2.88 -13.64
C LEU A 35 -4.30 -1.66 -14.56
N ASP A 36 -4.92 -1.74 -15.73
CA ASP A 36 -4.93 -0.61 -16.65
C ASP A 36 -5.99 0.44 -16.28
N ARG A 37 -5.98 1.57 -16.99
CA ARG A 37 -6.89 2.70 -16.73
C ARG A 37 -8.37 2.38 -16.96
N SER A 38 -8.69 1.28 -17.66
CA SER A 38 -10.06 0.83 -17.86
C SER A 38 -10.57 -0.03 -16.69
N GLY A 39 -9.68 -0.39 -15.74
CA GLY A 39 -9.98 -1.33 -14.67
C GLY A 39 -9.78 -2.79 -15.08
N ALA A 40 -9.18 -3.07 -16.24
CA ALA A 40 -8.85 -4.42 -16.65
C ALA A 40 -7.53 -4.87 -16.02
N MET A 41 -7.49 -6.09 -15.48
CA MET A 41 -6.26 -6.75 -15.08
C MET A 41 -5.56 -7.29 -16.32
N VAL A 42 -4.55 -6.57 -16.79
CA VAL A 42 -3.71 -6.97 -17.91
C VAL A 42 -2.69 -7.98 -17.43
N VAL A 43 -2.60 -9.11 -18.13
CA VAL A 43 -1.56 -10.12 -17.94
C VAL A 43 -0.69 -10.16 -19.19
N TRP A 44 0.61 -9.95 -19.02
CA TRP A 44 1.57 -10.07 -20.12
C TRP A 44 1.95 -11.54 -20.31
N VAL A 45 1.88 -12.00 -21.56
CA VAL A 45 2.15 -13.39 -21.95
C VAL A 45 3.02 -13.41 -23.21
N HIS A 46 4.16 -14.09 -23.14
CA HIS A 46 5.13 -14.16 -24.23
C HIS A 46 4.66 -15.05 -25.38
N ASP A 47 4.33 -16.31 -25.07
CA ASP A 47 3.82 -17.31 -26.00
C ASP A 47 2.28 -17.37 -25.96
N ALA A 48 1.65 -17.20 -27.11
CA ALA A 48 0.19 -17.20 -27.27
C ALA A 48 -0.47 -18.53 -26.87
N ILE A 49 0.26 -19.65 -26.89
CA ILE A 49 -0.28 -20.94 -26.45
C ILE A 49 -0.65 -20.95 -24.95
N GLU A 50 -0.04 -20.06 -24.16
CA GLU A 50 -0.21 -19.98 -22.70
C GLU A 50 -1.24 -18.93 -22.26
N ASP A 51 -1.97 -18.31 -23.19
CA ASP A 51 -2.96 -17.25 -22.91
C ASP A 51 -4.02 -17.69 -21.91
N ALA A 52 -4.75 -18.75 -22.27
CA ALA A 52 -5.87 -19.23 -21.48
C ALA A 52 -5.41 -19.70 -20.09
N ARG A 53 -4.19 -20.24 -19.99
CA ARG A 53 -3.60 -20.62 -18.71
C ARG A 53 -3.27 -19.38 -17.87
N SER A 54 -2.62 -18.38 -18.45
CA SER A 54 -2.26 -17.13 -17.76
C SER A 54 -3.50 -16.42 -17.21
N GLN A 55 -4.54 -16.32 -18.03
CA GLN A 55 -5.81 -15.73 -17.62
C GLN A 55 -6.42 -16.47 -16.44
N ARG A 56 -6.51 -17.81 -16.51
CA ARG A 56 -7.04 -18.64 -15.40
C ARG A 56 -6.23 -18.49 -14.12
N GLU A 57 -4.90 -18.50 -14.19
CA GLU A 57 -4.06 -18.40 -13.00
C GLU A 57 -4.18 -17.02 -12.33
N VAL A 58 -4.20 -15.93 -13.09
CA VAL A 58 -4.42 -14.60 -12.52
C VAL A 58 -5.83 -14.46 -11.94
N THR A 59 -6.86 -14.99 -12.61
CA THR A 59 -8.21 -15.07 -12.02
C THR A 59 -8.19 -15.84 -10.70
N ARG A 60 -7.44 -16.95 -10.62
CA ARG A 60 -7.31 -17.73 -9.37
C ARG A 60 -6.59 -16.94 -8.26
N LEU A 61 -5.55 -16.18 -8.59
CA LEU A 61 -4.87 -15.28 -7.65
C LEU A 61 -5.81 -14.17 -7.14
N ILE A 62 -6.72 -13.69 -7.98
CA ILE A 62 -7.75 -12.74 -7.55
C ILE A 62 -8.76 -13.40 -6.61
N MET A 63 -9.23 -14.59 -6.98
CA MET A 63 -10.27 -15.33 -6.26
C MET A 63 -9.86 -15.79 -4.87
N ASN A 64 -8.59 -16.16 -4.69
CA ASN A 64 -8.07 -16.56 -3.38
C ASN A 64 -7.57 -15.37 -2.55
N GLY A 65 -7.73 -14.14 -3.04
CA GLY A 65 -7.34 -12.92 -2.33
C GLY A 65 -5.82 -12.65 -2.31
N ARG A 66 -5.01 -13.41 -3.07
CA ARG A 66 -3.58 -13.16 -3.20
C ARG A 66 -3.29 -11.89 -4.01
N VAL A 67 -4.10 -11.63 -5.03
CA VAL A 67 -4.14 -10.36 -5.78
C VAL A 67 -5.49 -9.70 -5.51
N ARG A 68 -5.52 -8.44 -5.09
CA ARG A 68 -6.79 -7.79 -4.78
C ARG A 68 -7.43 -7.17 -6.01
N ALA A 69 -8.63 -7.59 -6.40
CA ALA A 69 -9.40 -6.77 -7.35
C ALA A 69 -9.72 -5.40 -6.71
N PRO A 70 -9.62 -4.28 -7.46
CA PRO A 70 -10.14 -2.99 -7.03
C PRO A 70 -11.61 -3.13 -6.60
N ARG A 71 -11.92 -2.64 -5.39
CA ARG A 71 -13.27 -2.80 -4.80
C ARG A 71 -14.29 -1.98 -5.60
N GLY A 72 -15.46 -2.57 -5.85
CA GLY A 72 -16.54 -1.94 -6.63
C GLY A 72 -16.32 -1.81 -8.14
N ILE A 73 -15.26 -2.42 -8.70
CA ILE A 73 -14.96 -2.36 -10.14
C ILE A 73 -14.91 -3.79 -10.70
N ALA A 74 -15.70 -4.05 -11.74
CA ALA A 74 -15.55 -5.24 -12.55
C ALA A 74 -14.15 -5.29 -13.15
N THR A 75 -13.35 -6.29 -12.74
CA THR A 75 -11.95 -6.42 -13.15
C THR A 75 -11.79 -7.56 -14.17
N PRO A 76 -12.02 -7.32 -15.47
CA PRO A 76 -11.80 -8.35 -16.48
C PRO A 76 -10.31 -8.66 -16.57
N VAL A 77 -9.97 -9.95 -16.68
CA VAL A 77 -8.60 -10.38 -16.91
C VAL A 77 -8.35 -10.46 -18.42
N VAL A 78 -7.45 -9.62 -18.93
CA VAL A 78 -7.13 -9.50 -20.36
C VAL A 78 -5.68 -9.85 -20.63
N VAL A 79 -5.42 -10.56 -21.72
CA VAL A 79 -4.07 -10.97 -22.10
C VAL A 79 -3.48 -9.97 -23.10
N ARG A 80 -2.20 -9.62 -22.91
CA ARG A 80 -1.40 -8.86 -23.89
C ARG A 80 -0.06 -9.55 -24.17
N ARG A 81 0.54 -9.26 -25.33
CA ARG A 81 1.79 -9.92 -25.77
C ARG A 81 3.04 -9.33 -25.11
N ALA A 82 3.77 -10.17 -24.38
CA ALA A 82 5.05 -9.81 -23.80
C ALA A 82 6.19 -10.05 -24.80
N GLN A 83 7.18 -9.15 -24.83
CA GLN A 83 8.43 -9.41 -25.53
C GLN A 83 9.37 -10.28 -24.69
N TYR A 84 9.34 -10.10 -23.37
CA TYR A 84 10.19 -10.82 -22.42
C TYR A 84 9.34 -11.42 -21.32
N THR A 85 9.75 -12.58 -20.81
CA THR A 85 9.14 -13.22 -19.63
C THR A 85 9.53 -12.47 -18.35
N PHE A 86 8.78 -12.70 -17.26
CA PHE A 86 9.09 -12.11 -15.95
C PHE A 86 10.47 -12.57 -15.47
N ALA A 87 10.81 -13.85 -15.66
CA ALA A 87 12.09 -14.42 -15.25
C ALA A 87 13.28 -13.75 -15.97
N GLN A 88 13.16 -13.45 -17.26
CA GLN A 88 14.20 -12.73 -18.01
C GLN A 88 14.37 -11.31 -17.46
N LEU A 89 13.27 -10.55 -17.33
CA LEU A 89 13.33 -9.18 -16.81
C LEU A 89 13.86 -9.11 -15.38
N ALA A 90 13.42 -10.02 -14.50
CA ALA A 90 13.89 -10.07 -13.12
C ALA A 90 15.38 -10.38 -13.01
N THR A 91 15.88 -11.29 -13.86
CA THR A 91 17.32 -11.59 -13.93
C THR A 91 18.12 -10.37 -14.38
N TRP A 92 17.66 -9.67 -15.43
CA TRP A 92 18.34 -8.46 -15.91
C TRP A 92 18.26 -7.30 -14.92
N ARG A 93 17.13 -7.13 -14.23
CA ARG A 93 16.99 -6.19 -13.13
C ARG A 93 18.01 -6.48 -12.03
N ASP A 94 18.21 -7.74 -11.65
CA ASP A 94 19.22 -8.10 -10.65
C ASP A 94 20.65 -7.76 -11.10
N VAL A 95 20.98 -8.00 -12.37
CA VAL A 95 22.25 -7.58 -12.95
C VAL A 95 22.42 -6.06 -12.86
N VAL A 96 21.40 -5.27 -13.19
CA VAL A 96 21.44 -3.80 -13.08
C VAL A 96 21.62 -3.36 -11.62
N TYR A 97 20.88 -3.96 -10.69
CA TYR A 97 21.02 -3.67 -9.26
C TYR A 97 22.44 -3.93 -8.77
N ASP A 98 22.98 -5.12 -9.09
CA ASP A 98 24.28 -5.55 -8.58
C ASP A 98 25.45 -4.83 -9.26
N SER A 99 25.30 -4.33 -10.49
CA SER A 99 26.42 -3.75 -11.26
C SER A 99 26.38 -2.24 -11.42
N ILE A 100 25.21 -1.60 -11.26
CA ILE A 100 25.02 -0.18 -11.61
C ILE A 100 24.36 0.60 -10.46
N LEU A 101 23.21 0.14 -9.94
CA LEU A 101 22.44 0.92 -8.97
C LEU A 101 23.28 1.16 -7.69
N PHE A 102 23.25 2.41 -7.20
CA PHE A 102 24.07 2.88 -6.07
C PHE A 102 25.60 2.83 -6.28
N LYS A 103 26.07 2.44 -7.47
CA LYS A 103 27.49 2.34 -7.84
C LYS A 103 27.86 3.29 -8.99
N GLN A 104 26.87 3.75 -9.75
CA GLN A 104 27.06 4.70 -10.83
C GLN A 104 26.37 6.01 -10.48
N ARG A 105 27.16 7.09 -10.33
CA ARG A 105 26.61 8.45 -10.19
C ARG A 105 25.69 8.75 -11.37
N GLY A 106 24.54 9.34 -11.07
CA GLY A 106 23.53 9.74 -12.04
C GLY A 106 22.47 8.67 -12.30
N VAL A 107 22.61 7.45 -11.76
CA VAL A 107 21.55 6.43 -11.76
C VAL A 107 20.83 6.47 -10.42
N VAL A 108 19.52 6.74 -10.45
CA VAL A 108 18.76 7.12 -9.24
C VAL A 108 17.59 6.20 -8.93
N SER A 109 17.20 5.33 -9.86
CA SER A 109 16.16 4.34 -9.63
C SER A 109 16.34 3.09 -10.50
N LEU A 110 15.69 2.02 -10.08
CA LEU A 110 15.57 0.78 -10.84
C LEU A 110 14.20 0.15 -10.60
N ASP A 111 13.56 -0.26 -11.68
CA ASP A 111 12.25 -0.89 -11.66
C ASP A 111 12.20 -2.08 -12.65
N LEU A 112 11.42 -3.11 -12.31
CA LEU A 112 10.93 -4.11 -13.25
C LEU A 112 9.51 -3.69 -13.62
N ASP A 113 9.39 -2.79 -14.59
CA ASP A 113 8.12 -2.16 -14.90
C ASP A 113 7.20 -3.15 -15.64
N GLU A 114 6.22 -3.66 -14.89
CA GLU A 114 5.23 -4.61 -15.37
C GLU A 114 4.25 -3.99 -16.38
N THR A 115 4.15 -2.67 -16.48
CA THR A 115 3.21 -1.99 -17.38
C THR A 115 3.72 -1.90 -18.82
N VAL A 116 5.04 -1.90 -19.00
CA VAL A 116 5.70 -1.79 -20.31
C VAL A 116 6.56 -3.01 -20.67
N ASN A 117 6.66 -4.01 -19.78
CA ASN A 117 7.44 -5.22 -19.98
C ASN A 117 8.94 -4.91 -20.20
N ARG A 118 9.52 -4.06 -19.33
CA ARG A 118 10.92 -3.60 -19.40
C ARG A 118 11.55 -3.48 -18.02
N VAL A 119 12.89 -3.51 -17.98
CA VAL A 119 13.66 -3.02 -16.84
C VAL A 119 13.86 -1.52 -17.02
N ALA A 120 13.27 -0.70 -16.16
CA ALA A 120 13.40 0.74 -16.23
C ALA A 120 14.55 1.23 -15.33
N ILE A 121 15.40 2.11 -15.86
CA ILE A 121 16.54 2.70 -15.17
C ILE A 121 16.37 4.22 -15.17
N GLY A 122 16.19 4.80 -14.00
CA GLY A 122 16.13 6.26 -13.84
C GLY A 122 17.52 6.86 -13.86
N VAL A 123 17.72 7.84 -14.74
CA VAL A 123 18.94 8.65 -14.82
C VAL A 123 18.64 10.13 -14.66
N THR A 124 19.51 10.84 -13.94
CA THR A 124 19.37 12.29 -13.73
C THR A 124 19.32 13.05 -15.05
N PRO A 125 18.59 14.18 -15.13
CA PRO A 125 18.59 15.01 -16.33
C PRO A 125 19.99 15.50 -16.73
N SER A 126 20.85 15.80 -15.75
CA SER A 126 22.20 16.30 -15.99
C SER A 126 23.14 15.24 -16.55
N ASP A 127 23.08 14.02 -16.04
CA ASP A 127 24.03 12.96 -16.41
C ASP A 127 23.49 12.06 -17.53
N GLY A 128 22.16 12.01 -17.70
CA GLY A 128 21.44 11.13 -18.63
C GLY A 128 21.97 11.14 -20.07
N PRO A 129 22.15 12.31 -20.73
CA PRO A 129 22.62 12.35 -22.12
C PRO A 129 23.96 11.63 -22.35
N ALA A 130 24.88 11.71 -21.39
CA ALA A 130 26.19 11.06 -21.48
C ALA A 130 26.16 9.60 -20.98
N LEU A 131 25.38 9.32 -19.93
CA LEU A 131 25.37 8.00 -19.29
C LEU A 131 24.62 6.94 -20.08
N ARG A 132 23.48 7.26 -20.69
CA ARG A 132 22.63 6.27 -21.40
C ARG A 132 23.39 5.38 -22.40
N PRO A 133 24.16 5.92 -23.37
CA PRO A 133 24.90 5.08 -24.30
C PRO A 133 26.00 4.24 -23.61
N GLN A 134 26.61 4.76 -22.56
CA GLN A 134 27.65 4.05 -21.79
C GLN A 134 27.05 2.88 -21.00
N LEU A 135 25.90 3.11 -20.36
CA LEU A 135 25.15 2.10 -19.62
C LEU A 135 24.63 1.00 -20.55
N ALA A 136 24.06 1.37 -21.70
CA ALA A 136 23.61 0.39 -22.69
C ALA A 136 24.75 -0.52 -23.17
N ALA A 137 25.90 0.06 -23.52
CA ALA A 137 27.08 -0.70 -23.92
C ALA A 137 27.64 -1.58 -22.80
N TYR A 138 27.58 -1.11 -21.55
CA TYR A 138 28.01 -1.88 -20.39
C TYR A 138 27.06 -3.06 -20.11
N LEU A 139 25.75 -2.84 -20.14
CA LEU A 139 24.72 -3.85 -19.95
C LEU A 139 24.77 -4.95 -21.03
N ALA A 140 24.98 -4.57 -22.30
CA ALA A 140 25.16 -5.54 -23.37
C ALA A 140 26.35 -6.49 -23.11
N ARG A 141 27.45 -5.98 -22.54
CA ARG A 141 28.61 -6.80 -22.15
C ARG A 141 28.33 -7.74 -20.98
N LEU A 142 27.34 -7.42 -20.15
CA LEU A 142 26.86 -8.26 -19.06
C LEU A 142 25.76 -9.24 -19.49
N GLY A 143 25.45 -9.32 -20.79
CA GLY A 143 24.43 -10.24 -21.32
C GLY A 143 22.99 -9.76 -21.10
N VAL A 144 22.80 -8.48 -20.77
CA VAL A 144 21.47 -7.86 -20.73
C VAL A 144 21.07 -7.44 -22.13
N ASP A 145 19.88 -7.83 -22.57
CA ASP A 145 19.31 -7.34 -23.82
C ASP A 145 18.98 -5.85 -23.67
N THR A 146 19.67 -4.99 -24.43
CA THR A 146 19.44 -3.55 -24.38
C THR A 146 18.04 -3.15 -24.85
N GLY A 147 17.36 -3.99 -25.64
CA GLY A 147 15.96 -3.78 -26.01
C GLY A 147 14.98 -4.03 -24.86
N ALA A 148 15.43 -4.68 -23.78
CA ALA A 148 14.66 -4.90 -22.55
C ALA A 148 14.82 -3.76 -21.54
N VAL A 149 15.71 -2.80 -21.80
CA VAL A 149 16.03 -1.70 -20.89
C VAL A 149 15.37 -0.41 -21.37
N GLU A 150 14.64 0.25 -20.48
CA GLU A 150 14.10 1.59 -20.71
C GLU A 150 14.83 2.61 -19.84
N PHE A 151 15.44 3.63 -20.45
CA PHE A 151 16.03 4.73 -19.68
C PHE A 151 15.05 5.86 -19.46
N ARG A 152 14.76 6.17 -18.20
CA ARG A 152 13.87 7.26 -17.79
C ARG A 152 14.67 8.45 -17.31
N THR A 153 14.20 9.65 -17.59
CA THR A 153 14.77 10.87 -17.00
C THR A 153 14.13 11.08 -15.65
N GLU A 154 14.91 11.01 -14.58
CA GLU A 154 14.39 10.93 -13.22
C GLU A 154 15.28 11.69 -12.24
N GLU A 155 14.67 12.30 -11.24
CA GLU A 155 15.38 12.89 -10.10
C GLU A 155 15.45 11.89 -8.93
N PRO A 156 16.47 12.00 -8.05
CA PRO A 156 16.47 11.29 -6.78
C PRO A 156 15.19 11.55 -5.99
N ALA A 157 14.75 10.55 -5.24
CA ALA A 157 13.64 10.70 -4.32
C ALA A 157 13.97 11.77 -3.27
N ARG A 158 12.99 12.62 -2.95
CA ARG A 158 13.15 13.70 -1.96
C ARG A 158 12.43 13.29 -0.67
N PRO A 159 13.16 12.79 0.34
CA PRO A 159 12.62 12.67 1.68
C PRO A 159 12.46 14.08 2.27
N THR A 160 11.22 14.51 2.51
CA THR A 160 10.92 15.90 2.90
C THR A 160 10.28 15.97 4.29
N ARG A 161 11.10 16.17 5.31
CA ARG A 161 10.62 16.64 6.63
C ARG A 161 10.19 18.11 6.56
N GLY A 162 9.26 18.51 7.42
CA GLY A 162 9.02 19.92 7.69
C GLY A 162 10.23 20.51 8.43
N LEU A 163 10.69 21.70 8.01
CA LEU A 163 11.79 22.44 8.63
C LEU A 163 11.29 23.73 9.31
N GLY A 164 10.02 23.72 9.74
CA GLY A 164 9.32 24.86 10.28
C GLY A 164 7.88 24.96 9.78
N LEU A 165 7.08 25.70 10.54
CA LEU A 165 5.63 25.79 10.38
C LEU A 165 5.18 26.80 9.30
N GLY A 166 6.06 27.13 8.35
CA GLY A 166 5.71 27.99 7.22
C GLY A 166 4.62 27.33 6.36
N GLY A 167 3.50 28.03 6.14
CA GLY A 167 2.41 27.55 5.27
C GLY A 167 1.33 26.71 5.97
N MET A 168 1.16 26.87 7.30
CA MET A 168 0.08 26.25 8.07
C MET A 168 -1.32 26.50 7.44
N ILE A 169 -2.02 25.42 7.11
CA ILE A 169 -3.46 25.45 6.86
C ILE A 169 -4.14 25.14 8.19
N PRO A 170 -5.00 26.02 8.74
CA PRO A 170 -5.75 25.72 9.97
C PRO A 170 -6.52 24.40 9.82
N GLY A 171 -6.19 23.40 10.64
CA GLY A 171 -6.77 22.07 10.61
C GLY A 171 -6.49 21.36 11.93
N ASN A 172 -7.25 20.31 12.26
CA ASN A 172 -7.14 19.63 13.56
C ASN A 172 -6.19 18.42 13.55
N LEU A 173 -5.64 18.05 12.39
CA LEU A 173 -4.46 17.17 12.33
C LEU A 173 -3.22 17.81 12.96
N LEU A 174 -3.23 19.14 13.12
CA LEU A 174 -2.15 19.95 13.72
C LEU A 174 -2.25 20.08 15.24
N TYR A 175 -3.47 20.03 15.78
CA TYR A 175 -3.68 20.29 17.20
C TYR A 175 -3.40 19.04 18.02
N ARG A 176 -3.11 19.26 19.31
CA ARG A 176 -2.95 18.18 20.28
C ARG A 176 -4.17 17.26 20.19
N SER A 177 -3.94 16.01 19.81
CA SER A 177 -4.96 14.98 19.89
C SER A 177 -4.96 14.41 21.31
N ASP A 178 -6.14 14.19 21.89
CA ASP A 178 -6.26 13.50 23.17
C ASP A 178 -5.75 12.05 23.10
N THR A 179 -5.57 11.52 21.89
CA THR A 179 -5.09 10.16 21.64
C THR A 179 -4.16 10.11 20.42
N MET A 180 -3.02 9.43 20.54
CA MET A 180 -2.14 9.18 19.40
C MET A 180 -2.83 8.24 18.40
N VAL A 181 -2.96 8.70 17.14
CA VAL A 181 -3.53 7.96 16.00
C VAL A 181 -2.78 8.33 14.72
N GLY A 182 -2.85 7.51 13.68
CA GLY A 182 -2.18 7.78 12.39
C GLY A 182 -2.65 9.07 11.73
N GLY A 183 -1.76 9.76 11.01
CA GLY A 183 -2.05 10.94 10.20
C GLY A 183 -1.93 12.29 10.90
N ILE A 184 -1.80 12.33 12.23
CA ILE A 184 -1.61 13.58 12.98
C ILE A 184 -0.15 14.04 12.94
N VAL A 185 0.07 15.33 13.21
CA VAL A 185 1.42 15.90 13.30
C VAL A 185 2.19 15.34 14.51
N ILE A 186 3.48 15.13 14.31
CA ILE A 186 4.48 14.89 15.35
C ILE A 186 5.69 15.78 15.10
N GLY A 187 6.34 16.23 16.18
CA GLY A 187 7.61 16.94 16.12
C GLY A 187 8.71 16.07 16.72
N ILE A 188 9.73 15.74 15.94
CA ILE A 188 10.87 14.93 16.40
C ILE A 188 12.06 15.86 16.61
N GLU A 189 12.73 15.76 17.76
CA GLU A 189 13.92 16.56 18.04
C GLU A 189 14.98 16.37 16.95
N ASN A 190 15.40 17.47 16.36
CA ASN A 190 16.31 17.46 15.23
C ASN A 190 17.20 18.71 15.26
N GLN A 191 18.48 18.50 15.56
CA GLN A 191 19.48 19.56 15.66
C GLN A 191 19.74 20.30 14.33
N TYR A 192 19.33 19.72 13.20
CA TYR A 192 19.48 20.34 11.88
C TYR A 192 18.26 21.16 11.47
N ALA A 193 17.16 21.10 12.22
CA ALA A 193 15.96 21.88 11.96
C ALA A 193 16.04 23.26 12.64
N PRO A 194 15.67 24.37 11.96
CA PRO A 194 15.68 25.71 12.56
C PRO A 194 14.82 25.86 13.82
N SER A 195 13.73 25.10 13.91
CA SER A 195 12.84 25.04 15.08
C SER A 195 13.36 24.11 16.19
N GLY A 196 14.51 23.45 15.98
CA GLY A 196 15.00 22.34 16.80
C GLY A 196 14.20 21.04 16.62
N ARG A 197 13.22 21.01 15.71
CA ARG A 197 12.35 19.86 15.47
C ARG A 197 12.05 19.65 13.99
N ALA A 198 12.05 18.40 13.56
CA ALA A 198 11.52 17.98 12.28
C ALA A 198 10.03 17.70 12.41
N GLU A 199 9.19 18.38 11.64
CA GLU A 199 7.76 18.06 11.62
C GLU A 199 7.46 16.95 10.62
N CYS A 200 6.83 15.88 11.11
CA CYS A 200 6.42 14.72 10.33
C CYS A 200 4.99 14.29 10.70
N SER A 201 4.45 13.31 10.00
CA SER A 201 3.18 12.67 10.35
C SER A 201 3.42 11.39 11.13
N LEU A 202 2.58 11.11 12.13
CA LEU A 202 2.51 9.78 12.73
C LEU A 202 1.96 8.82 11.69
N GLY A 203 2.65 7.72 11.40
CA GLY A 203 2.17 6.71 10.47
C GLY A 203 1.04 5.90 11.06
N PHE A 204 1.39 5.00 11.95
CA PHE A 204 0.40 4.18 12.65
C PHE A 204 0.89 3.80 14.03
N VAL A 205 -0.03 3.77 14.99
CA VAL A 205 0.24 3.19 16.32
C VAL A 205 0.35 1.68 16.18
N ALA A 206 1.38 1.10 16.76
CA ALA A 206 1.65 -0.34 16.74
C ALA A 206 2.18 -0.83 18.09
N ASP A 207 2.08 -2.13 18.30
CA ASP A 207 2.88 -2.82 19.32
C ASP A 207 4.07 -3.47 18.62
N TYR A 208 5.29 -3.26 19.14
CA TYR A 208 6.52 -3.87 18.67
C TYR A 208 7.18 -4.62 19.85
N ASN A 209 7.31 -5.94 19.74
CA ASN A 209 7.82 -6.78 20.84
C ASN A 209 7.10 -6.51 22.20
N GLY A 210 5.78 -6.24 22.15
CA GLY A 210 4.98 -5.92 23.33
C GLY A 210 5.08 -4.47 23.82
N VAL A 211 5.93 -3.64 23.22
CA VAL A 211 6.05 -2.20 23.52
C VAL A 211 5.06 -1.41 22.66
N ARG A 212 4.20 -0.61 23.30
CA ARG A 212 3.30 0.32 22.61
C ARG A 212 4.09 1.52 22.08
N GLY A 213 3.89 1.81 20.81
CA GLY A 213 4.52 2.94 20.15
C GLY A 213 3.83 3.30 18.85
N PHE A 214 4.56 3.95 17.96
CA PHE A 214 4.12 4.20 16.61
C PHE A 214 5.27 4.15 15.62
N VAL A 215 4.93 3.90 14.35
CA VAL A 215 5.86 3.97 13.23
C VAL A 215 5.69 5.31 12.52
N THR A 216 6.81 5.92 12.12
CA THR A 216 6.90 7.08 11.21
C THR A 216 8.09 6.87 10.27
N ALA A 217 8.46 7.85 9.44
CA ALA A 217 9.61 7.74 8.55
C ALA A 217 10.93 7.92 9.33
N SER A 218 11.95 7.13 8.99
CA SER A 218 13.26 7.16 9.65
C SER A 218 13.98 8.49 9.36
N HIS A 219 13.90 9.04 8.15
CA HIS A 219 14.51 10.34 7.84
C HIS A 219 13.94 11.56 8.59
N CYS A 220 12.87 11.37 9.37
CA CYS A 220 12.40 12.39 10.29
C CYS A 220 13.38 12.59 11.47
N THR A 221 14.21 11.59 11.77
CA THR A 221 15.25 11.66 12.80
C THR A 221 16.55 12.29 12.26
N PRO A 222 17.47 12.72 13.14
CA PRO A 222 18.82 13.12 12.76
C PRO A 222 19.68 12.03 12.11
N TYR A 223 19.44 10.76 12.42
CA TYR A 223 20.22 9.64 11.91
C TYR A 223 19.34 8.59 11.25
N GLU A 224 19.40 8.51 9.92
CA GLU A 224 18.65 7.50 9.17
C GLU A 224 19.20 6.09 9.42
N PHE A 225 18.28 5.13 9.52
CA PHE A 225 18.56 3.70 9.68
C PHE A 225 19.41 3.40 10.93
N GLY A 226 19.12 4.10 12.02
CA GLY A 226 19.83 3.92 13.28
C GLY A 226 19.18 4.69 14.41
N VAL A 227 19.19 4.09 15.61
CA VAL A 227 18.60 4.72 16.79
C VAL A 227 19.48 5.85 17.29
N ASP A 228 18.89 7.03 17.45
CA ASP A 228 19.52 8.22 18.03
C ASP A 228 18.83 8.73 19.30
N TRP A 229 17.76 8.05 19.73
CA TRP A 229 16.98 8.36 20.92
C TRP A 229 16.29 9.72 20.88
N SER A 230 16.07 10.29 19.69
CA SER A 230 15.36 11.55 19.54
C SER A 230 14.02 11.52 20.27
N LEU A 231 13.74 12.59 21.01
CA LEU A 231 12.43 12.77 21.65
C LEU A 231 11.39 13.13 20.59
N VAL A 232 10.17 12.65 20.80
CA VAL A 232 9.03 13.00 19.97
C VAL A 232 7.96 13.71 20.78
N HIS A 233 7.36 14.73 20.15
CA HIS A 233 6.36 15.59 20.75
C HIS A 233 5.03 15.51 20.00
N GLN A 234 3.95 15.63 20.76
CA GLN A 234 2.60 15.79 20.24
C GLN A 234 2.03 17.12 20.75
N ASP A 235 1.98 18.10 19.85
CA ASP A 235 1.45 19.46 19.98
C ASP A 235 2.45 20.50 19.46
N TYR A 236 1.90 21.64 19.04
CA TYR A 236 2.67 22.85 18.87
C TYR A 236 3.02 23.42 20.26
N GLY A 237 4.09 22.93 20.89
CA GLY A 237 4.49 23.46 22.20
C GLY A 237 5.42 22.59 23.04
N GLY A 238 5.54 21.29 22.77
CA GLY A 238 6.57 20.46 23.38
C GLY A 238 6.14 19.50 24.47
N ARG A 239 4.89 18.99 24.46
CA ARG A 239 4.62 17.76 25.22
C ARG A 239 5.41 16.62 24.60
N VAL A 240 6.47 16.17 25.26
CA VAL A 240 7.11 14.89 24.96
C VAL A 240 6.08 13.79 25.15
N VAL A 241 5.96 12.93 24.14
CA VAL A 241 5.05 11.76 24.18
C VAL A 241 5.80 10.44 24.08
N GLY A 242 7.12 10.49 23.92
CA GLY A 242 7.95 9.33 23.78
C GLY A 242 9.32 9.66 23.21
N TYR A 243 9.99 8.61 22.74
CA TYR A 243 11.33 8.69 22.17
C TYR A 243 11.56 7.58 21.16
N GLU A 244 12.54 7.75 20.29
CA GLU A 244 12.91 6.73 19.30
C GLU A 244 13.42 5.46 19.99
N TYR A 245 12.75 4.35 19.75
CA TYR A 245 13.01 3.09 20.43
C TYR A 245 13.69 2.07 19.53
N ALA A 246 13.35 2.06 18.24
CA ALA A 246 13.96 1.17 17.28
C ALA A 246 13.96 1.78 15.87
N ASP A 247 15.14 1.80 15.27
CA ASP A 247 15.34 2.09 13.86
C ASP A 247 16.36 1.08 13.32
N PRO A 248 15.90 -0.01 12.68
CA PRO A 248 16.76 -1.12 12.25
C PRO A 248 17.90 -0.65 11.34
N GLN A 249 19.11 -1.20 11.54
CA GLN A 249 20.24 -0.82 10.70
C GLN A 249 20.03 -1.20 9.23
N GLY A 250 20.48 -0.31 8.33
CA GLY A 250 20.60 -0.61 6.92
C GLY A 250 21.77 -1.54 6.61
N TYR A 251 21.94 -1.87 5.34
CA TYR A 251 23.09 -2.61 4.80
C TYR A 251 23.82 -1.78 3.76
N GLN A 252 25.13 -1.99 3.60
CA GLN A 252 25.91 -1.30 2.57
C GLN A 252 25.45 -1.72 1.17
N CYS A 253 25.11 -0.75 0.32
CA CYS A 253 24.73 -0.96 -1.07
C CYS A 253 25.49 0.02 -1.99
N GLY A 254 26.55 -0.47 -2.62
CA GLY A 254 27.44 0.42 -3.38
C GLY A 254 28.08 1.46 -2.47
N TYR A 255 27.87 2.75 -2.74
CA TYR A 255 28.43 3.85 -1.97
C TYR A 255 27.58 4.33 -0.79
N GLY A 256 26.33 3.88 -0.67
CA GLY A 256 25.40 4.31 0.39
C GLY A 256 24.90 3.17 1.26
N MET A 257 24.05 3.53 2.22
CA MET A 257 23.29 2.58 3.03
C MET A 257 21.92 2.33 2.40
N CYS A 258 21.48 1.09 2.33
CA CYS A 258 20.16 0.71 1.87
C CYS A 258 19.35 0.05 2.96
N ARG A 259 18.04 0.19 2.88
CA ARG A 259 17.09 -0.60 3.65
C ARG A 259 15.83 -0.87 2.85
N GLY A 260 15.06 -1.87 3.29
CA GLY A 260 13.76 -2.18 2.73
C GLY A 260 12.76 -1.04 2.86
N SER A 261 12.77 -0.38 4.01
CA SER A 261 11.85 0.71 4.32
C SER A 261 12.57 1.93 4.87
N ASP A 262 11.92 3.08 4.72
CA ASP A 262 12.23 4.30 5.44
C ASP A 262 11.22 4.43 6.60
N ALA A 263 11.51 3.72 7.70
CA ALA A 263 10.62 3.66 8.85
C ALA A 263 11.40 3.53 10.17
N SER A 264 10.99 4.29 11.18
CA SER A 264 11.46 4.19 12.55
C SER A 264 10.28 4.01 13.51
N PHE A 265 10.54 3.39 14.66
CA PHE A 265 9.56 3.11 15.70
C PHE A 265 9.88 3.90 16.97
N PHE A 266 8.90 4.65 17.44
CA PHE A 266 8.96 5.44 18.66
C PHE A 266 8.14 4.76 19.75
N LYS A 267 8.75 4.52 20.90
CA LYS A 267 8.00 4.10 22.08
C LYS A 267 7.22 5.28 22.61
N LEU A 268 5.95 5.06 22.95
CA LEU A 268 5.13 6.05 23.63
C LEU A 268 5.29 5.92 25.14
N ASP A 269 5.23 7.05 25.85
CA ASP A 269 5.15 7.07 27.30
C ASP A 269 3.84 6.44 27.78
N ASP A 270 3.88 5.66 28.86
CA ASP A 270 2.72 4.89 29.36
C ASP A 270 1.51 5.77 29.74
N THR A 271 1.73 7.06 29.98
CA THR A 271 0.69 8.05 30.32
C THR A 271 0.06 8.71 29.08
N VAL A 272 0.56 8.43 27.88
CA VAL A 272 0.05 8.99 26.63
C VAL A 272 -1.05 8.07 26.09
N PRO A 273 -2.31 8.54 26.02
CA PRO A 273 -3.37 7.75 25.42
C PRO A 273 -3.04 7.44 23.97
N SER A 274 -3.15 6.17 23.58
CA SER A 274 -2.86 5.72 22.23
C SER A 274 -3.81 4.59 21.84
N LEU A 275 -4.26 4.61 20.58
CA LEU A 275 -5.15 3.59 20.05
C LEU A 275 -4.54 2.98 18.80
N ARG A 276 -4.12 1.72 18.93
CA ARG A 276 -3.71 0.91 17.78
C ARG A 276 -4.87 0.76 16.79
N GLY A 277 -4.53 0.81 15.51
CA GLY A 277 -5.44 0.53 14.41
C GLY A 277 -6.40 1.65 14.07
N LEU A 278 -6.08 2.89 14.43
CA LEU A 278 -6.85 4.07 14.04
C LEU A 278 -5.97 5.04 13.24
N ILE A 279 -6.54 5.59 12.18
CA ILE A 279 -5.99 6.69 11.39
C ILE A 279 -7.01 7.83 11.46
N ALA A 280 -6.57 9.05 11.73
CA ALA A 280 -7.43 10.23 11.72
C ALA A 280 -8.15 10.34 10.36
N ARG A 281 -9.46 10.62 10.39
CA ARG A 281 -10.26 10.81 9.18
C ARG A 281 -10.70 12.26 9.08
N THR A 282 -10.51 12.83 7.89
CA THR A 282 -10.93 14.20 7.56
C THR A 282 -12.13 14.21 6.62
N LEU A 283 -12.71 15.38 6.38
CA LEU A 283 -13.99 15.52 5.67
C LEU A 283 -13.99 14.95 4.25
N SER A 284 -12.87 15.07 3.53
CA SER A 284 -12.80 14.64 2.13
C SER A 284 -11.38 14.38 1.65
N ALA A 285 -11.26 13.40 0.75
CA ALA A 285 -10.04 13.10 0.01
C ALA A 285 -9.88 14.02 -1.21
N ALA A 286 -8.66 14.49 -1.49
CA ALA A 286 -8.31 15.10 -2.77
C ALA A 286 -7.81 14.03 -3.77
N PRO A 287 -8.34 13.96 -5.00
CA PRO A 287 -7.80 13.11 -6.06
C PRO A 287 -6.47 13.63 -6.63
N PRO A 288 -5.77 12.83 -7.47
CA PRO A 288 -4.53 13.25 -8.11
C PRO A 288 -4.70 14.56 -8.90
N GLY A 289 -3.71 15.45 -8.79
CA GLY A 289 -3.66 16.70 -9.55
C GLY A 289 -4.53 17.84 -9.04
N THR A 290 -5.29 17.66 -7.94
CA THR A 290 -6.11 18.74 -7.35
C THR A 290 -5.45 19.45 -6.17
N GLY A 291 -4.24 19.04 -5.77
CA GLY A 291 -3.52 19.59 -4.62
C GLY A 291 -3.91 18.90 -3.30
N PRO A 292 -3.75 19.60 -2.15
CA PRO A 292 -4.02 19.03 -0.83
C PRO A 292 -5.52 18.77 -0.62
N GLY A 293 -5.83 17.76 0.20
CA GLY A 293 -7.18 17.44 0.64
C GLY A 293 -7.54 18.06 1.99
N SER A 294 -8.62 17.55 2.59
CA SER A 294 -9.09 18.10 3.86
C SER A 294 -8.14 17.76 5.01
N THR A 295 -7.84 18.76 5.85
CA THR A 295 -7.14 18.63 7.15
C THR A 295 -8.09 18.81 8.34
N THR A 296 -9.39 18.89 8.08
CA THR A 296 -10.44 19.03 9.10
C THR A 296 -11.05 17.67 9.41
N SER A 297 -10.96 17.20 10.65
CA SER A 297 -11.52 15.92 11.09
C SER A 297 -13.02 15.87 10.85
N ASP A 298 -13.48 14.68 10.47
CA ASP A 298 -14.88 14.35 10.39
C ASP A 298 -15.41 14.05 11.80
N ALA A 299 -16.22 14.94 12.36
CA ALA A 299 -16.78 14.76 13.70
C ALA A 299 -17.74 13.56 13.81
N SER A 300 -18.33 13.12 12.70
CA SER A 300 -19.25 11.99 12.65
C SER A 300 -18.52 10.65 12.50
N HIS A 301 -17.37 10.68 11.82
CA HIS A 301 -16.51 9.53 11.57
C HIS A 301 -15.05 9.93 11.78
N PRO A 302 -14.58 10.12 13.02
CA PRO A 302 -13.26 10.72 13.29
C PRO A 302 -12.08 9.83 12.91
N TYR A 303 -12.31 8.54 12.65
CA TYR A 303 -11.25 7.58 12.37
C TYR A 303 -11.59 6.64 11.21
N PHE A 304 -10.57 6.33 10.42
CA PHE A 304 -10.49 5.05 9.73
C PHE A 304 -9.99 3.98 10.70
N ILE A 305 -10.55 2.79 10.60
CA ILE A 305 -10.27 1.64 11.46
C ILE A 305 -9.51 0.59 10.65
N VAL A 306 -8.26 0.35 11.03
CA VAL A 306 -7.34 -0.59 10.37
C VAL A 306 -7.73 -2.02 10.75
N THR A 307 -8.33 -2.73 9.80
CA THR A 307 -8.80 -4.11 9.96
C THR A 307 -7.83 -5.16 9.45
N GLY A 308 -6.88 -4.73 8.62
CA GLY A 308 -5.84 -5.57 8.05
C GLY A 308 -4.60 -4.75 7.76
N VAL A 309 -3.49 -5.45 7.52
CA VAL A 309 -2.22 -4.89 7.08
C VAL A 309 -1.79 -5.63 5.84
N ASP A 310 -1.54 -4.91 4.75
CA ASP A 310 -0.91 -5.42 3.54
C ASP A 310 -1.36 -6.84 3.11
N GLN A 311 -2.68 -7.05 3.08
CA GLN A 311 -3.28 -8.34 2.81
C GLN A 311 -3.37 -8.55 1.29
N GLY A 312 -2.29 -9.10 0.74
CA GLY A 312 -2.18 -9.46 -0.68
C GLY A 312 -1.24 -8.54 -1.46
N TYR A 313 -1.23 -8.74 -2.77
CA TYR A 313 -0.36 -8.02 -3.68
C TYR A 313 -0.95 -6.67 -4.08
N TYR A 314 -0.17 -5.61 -3.89
CA TYR A 314 -0.43 -4.30 -4.47
C TYR A 314 0.26 -4.23 -5.84
N PHE A 315 -0.49 -3.82 -6.86
CA PHE A 315 -0.07 -3.75 -8.27
C PHE A 315 -0.34 -2.35 -8.82
N VAL A 316 0.34 -1.98 -9.92
CA VAL A 316 0.08 -0.73 -10.63
C VAL A 316 -1.40 -0.59 -11.02
N GLY A 317 -1.96 0.60 -10.80
CA GLY A 317 -3.35 0.96 -11.07
C GLY A 317 -4.25 0.86 -9.83
N MET A 318 -3.83 0.17 -8.78
CA MET A 318 -4.59 0.09 -7.53
C MET A 318 -4.63 1.44 -6.82
N ASN A 319 -5.82 1.89 -6.41
CA ASN A 319 -5.98 3.15 -5.70
C ASN A 319 -5.60 3.00 -4.21
N VAL A 320 -4.80 3.95 -3.73
CA VAL A 320 -4.40 4.09 -2.33
C VAL A 320 -4.75 5.49 -1.84
N GLN A 321 -4.84 5.61 -0.52
CA GLN A 321 -5.10 6.84 0.21
C GLN A 321 -3.87 7.15 1.06
N LYS A 322 -3.62 8.43 1.30
CA LYS A 322 -2.63 8.91 2.26
C LYS A 322 -3.32 9.85 3.23
N MET A 323 -3.02 9.73 4.51
CA MET A 323 -3.23 10.80 5.49
C MET A 323 -1.89 11.42 5.85
N GLY A 324 -1.82 12.75 5.84
CA GLY A 324 -0.68 13.46 6.42
C GLY A 324 -1.14 14.80 6.96
N TRP A 325 -0.43 15.33 7.95
CA TRP A 325 -0.90 16.51 8.65
C TRP A 325 -0.97 17.76 7.76
N LYS A 326 -0.17 17.81 6.69
CA LYS A 326 -0.05 19.00 5.84
C LYS A 326 -0.91 18.92 4.58
N ALA A 327 -0.78 17.86 3.77
CA ALA A 327 -1.64 17.72 2.59
C ALA A 327 -3.02 17.14 2.92
N GLY A 328 -3.26 16.72 4.17
CA GLY A 328 -4.53 16.13 4.60
C GLY A 328 -4.77 14.74 4.00
N TRP A 329 -6.04 14.45 3.73
CA TRP A 329 -6.46 13.21 3.08
C TRP A 329 -6.33 13.34 1.56
N THR A 330 -5.40 12.59 0.96
CA THR A 330 -5.19 12.54 -0.49
C THR A 330 -5.32 11.11 -1.01
N SER A 331 -5.61 10.98 -2.31
CA SER A 331 -5.86 9.69 -2.96
C SER A 331 -5.18 9.64 -4.33
N GLY A 332 -4.81 8.44 -4.76
CA GLY A 332 -4.19 8.24 -6.07
C GLY A 332 -3.86 6.78 -6.36
N ALA A 333 -3.57 6.49 -7.62
CA ALA A 333 -3.23 5.15 -8.07
C ALA A 333 -1.74 4.86 -7.86
N ILE A 334 -1.41 3.62 -7.52
CA ILE A 334 -0.06 3.08 -7.59
C ILE A 334 0.39 3.12 -9.06
N VAL A 335 1.60 3.61 -9.31
CA VAL A 335 2.21 3.75 -10.65
C VAL A 335 3.55 3.04 -10.80
N GLY A 336 4.10 2.52 -9.70
CA GLY A 336 5.27 1.65 -9.71
C GLY A 336 5.28 0.76 -8.47
N THR A 337 5.71 -0.48 -8.63
CA THR A 337 5.84 -1.48 -7.55
C THR A 337 7.27 -1.98 -7.46
N CYS A 338 7.73 -2.31 -6.25
CA CYS A 338 9.11 -2.78 -6.01
C CYS A 338 10.21 -1.90 -6.65
N VAL A 339 10.04 -0.57 -6.65
CA VAL A 339 11.04 0.34 -7.22
C VAL A 339 12.15 0.61 -6.22
N ASP A 340 13.39 0.39 -6.62
CA ASP A 340 14.56 0.77 -5.83
C ASP A 340 14.89 2.25 -6.08
N HIS A 341 15.07 3.02 -5.01
CA HIS A 341 15.28 4.47 -5.08
C HIS A 341 16.55 4.89 -4.38
N GLN A 342 17.29 5.81 -5.02
CA GLN A 342 18.23 6.69 -4.35
C GLN A 342 17.45 7.86 -3.73
N ASN A 343 17.60 8.03 -2.41
CA ASN A 343 17.01 9.13 -1.66
C ASN A 343 18.08 10.19 -1.41
N GLY A 344 17.75 11.44 -1.73
CA GLY A 344 18.67 12.56 -1.58
C GLY A 344 19.82 12.60 -2.60
N PRO A 345 20.69 13.61 -2.47
CA PRO A 345 21.78 13.84 -3.41
C PRO A 345 22.92 12.82 -3.24
N TRP A 346 23.69 12.60 -4.30
CA TRP A 346 24.73 11.56 -4.38
C TRP A 346 25.81 11.57 -3.27
N TYR A 347 26.03 12.69 -2.58
CA TYR A 347 27.06 12.79 -1.53
C TYR A 347 26.55 12.48 -0.12
N SER A 348 25.24 12.29 0.05
CA SER A 348 24.60 11.98 1.33
C SER A 348 23.38 11.08 1.13
N PHE A 349 23.44 10.20 0.13
CA PHE A 349 22.29 9.38 -0.23
C PHE A 349 22.19 8.14 0.66
N TYR A 350 20.96 7.70 0.82
CA TYR A 350 20.63 6.34 1.23
C TYR A 350 19.64 5.75 0.23
N GLY A 351 19.51 4.43 0.22
CA GLY A 351 18.62 3.71 -0.68
C GLY A 351 17.41 3.13 0.04
N THR A 352 16.23 3.27 -0.56
CA THR A 352 15.06 2.47 -0.19
C THR A 352 14.81 1.47 -1.30
N THR A 353 14.87 0.18 -0.97
CA THR A 353 14.65 -0.88 -1.97
C THR A 353 13.21 -1.36 -1.97
N CYS A 354 12.66 -1.59 -3.15
CA CYS A 354 11.27 -2.02 -3.35
C CYS A 354 10.20 -1.14 -2.69
N ALA A 355 10.36 0.18 -2.82
CA ALA A 355 9.31 1.13 -2.49
C ALA A 355 8.19 1.10 -3.53
N TYR A 356 7.04 1.62 -3.15
CA TYR A 356 5.89 1.82 -4.03
C TYR A 356 5.74 3.28 -4.39
N GLN A 357 5.33 3.54 -5.63
CA GLN A 357 5.08 4.88 -6.13
C GLN A 357 3.58 5.08 -6.35
N ALA A 358 3.02 6.24 -5.97
CA ALA A 358 1.60 6.54 -6.13
C ALA A 358 1.33 8.01 -6.46
N THR A 359 0.21 8.28 -7.13
CA THR A 359 -0.12 9.63 -7.64
C THR A 359 -0.89 10.52 -6.66
N TYR A 360 -1.06 10.10 -5.41
CA TYR A 360 -1.64 11.00 -4.41
C TYR A 360 -0.73 12.20 -4.18
N ALA A 361 -1.33 13.34 -3.84
CA ALA A 361 -0.57 14.52 -3.47
C ALA A 361 0.08 14.33 -2.09
N ASP A 362 1.29 14.84 -1.94
CA ASP A 362 2.03 14.98 -0.71
C ASP A 362 2.50 16.43 -0.53
N SER A 363 3.14 16.67 0.60
CA SER A 363 3.78 17.95 0.92
C SER A 363 4.86 17.71 1.96
N SER A 364 5.92 18.53 1.93
CA SER A 364 6.97 18.52 2.98
C SER A 364 6.38 18.57 4.39
N GLY A 365 6.62 17.51 5.16
CA GLY A 365 6.04 17.25 6.48
C GLY A 365 5.07 16.06 6.53
N ASP A 366 4.55 15.61 5.39
CA ASP A 366 3.70 14.41 5.34
C ASP A 366 4.49 13.10 5.49
N SER A 367 5.82 13.16 5.49
CA SER A 367 6.70 12.04 5.79
C SER A 367 6.25 11.30 7.04
N GLY A 368 6.24 9.98 6.95
CA GLY A 368 5.74 9.07 7.97
C GLY A 368 4.24 8.85 7.92
N GLY A 369 3.45 9.65 7.20
CA GLY A 369 1.98 9.56 7.19
C GLY A 369 1.48 8.20 6.68
N PRO A 370 0.37 7.66 7.21
CA PRO A 370 -0.10 6.35 6.81
C PRO A 370 -0.61 6.36 5.38
N VAL A 371 -0.22 5.33 4.65
CA VAL A 371 -0.81 4.96 3.36
C VAL A 371 -1.70 3.76 3.61
N PHE A 372 -2.91 3.80 3.06
CA PHE A 372 -3.91 2.77 3.28
C PHE A 372 -4.80 2.58 2.07
N THR A 373 -5.43 1.42 1.98
CA THR A 373 -6.44 1.14 0.97
C THR A 373 -7.80 1.39 1.61
N PHE A 374 -8.63 2.17 0.91
CA PHE A 374 -9.98 2.50 1.35
C PHE A 374 -10.99 1.90 0.36
N PRO A 375 -12.00 1.14 0.84
CA PRO A 375 -13.00 0.50 -0.02
C PRO A 375 -13.88 1.46 -0.82
N GLY A 376 -13.87 2.74 -0.47
CA GLY A 376 -14.75 3.73 -1.05
C GLY A 376 -14.12 4.56 -2.17
N THR A 377 -14.96 5.06 -3.08
CA THR A 377 -14.63 6.25 -3.88
C THR A 377 -14.70 7.51 -2.99
N ALA A 378 -14.20 8.65 -3.48
CA ALA A 378 -14.43 9.93 -2.80
C ALA A 378 -15.94 10.13 -2.55
N GLY A 379 -16.35 10.17 -1.28
CA GLY A 379 -17.75 10.26 -0.85
C GLY A 379 -18.42 8.96 -0.39
N ALA A 380 -17.74 7.81 -0.46
CA ALA A 380 -18.27 6.54 0.03
C ALA A 380 -18.28 6.44 1.57
N VAL A 381 -19.31 5.77 2.10
CA VAL A 381 -19.56 5.59 3.53
C VAL A 381 -18.90 4.29 4.00
N GLY A 382 -17.83 4.41 4.76
CA GLY A 382 -17.18 3.28 5.42
C GLY A 382 -15.98 3.77 6.24
N ASP A 383 -15.63 3.03 7.28
CA ASP A 383 -14.48 3.35 8.15
C ASP A 383 -13.38 2.30 8.06
N LEU A 384 -13.69 1.11 7.54
CA LEU A 384 -12.75 -0.01 7.57
C LEU A 384 -11.71 0.12 6.45
N VAL A 385 -10.45 0.16 6.85
CA VAL A 385 -9.30 0.27 5.94
C VAL A 385 -8.33 -0.88 6.15
N GLU A 386 -7.42 -0.99 5.20
CA GLU A 386 -6.20 -1.77 5.36
C GLU A 386 -4.99 -0.87 5.23
N LEU A 387 -4.09 -1.00 6.20
CA LEU A 387 -2.85 -0.26 6.21
C LEU A 387 -1.89 -0.83 5.15
N ALA A 388 -1.46 0.04 4.25
CA ALA A 388 -0.54 -0.28 3.17
C ALA A 388 0.91 0.04 3.54
N GLY A 389 1.17 1.04 4.37
CA GLY A 389 2.53 1.47 4.69
C GLY A 389 2.66 2.88 5.25
N VAL A 390 3.85 3.47 5.11
CA VAL A 390 4.11 4.89 5.44
C VAL A 390 4.73 5.63 4.25
N GLN A 391 4.24 6.84 3.99
CA GLN A 391 4.82 7.78 3.04
C GLN A 391 6.22 8.17 3.49
N PHE A 392 7.20 8.25 2.59
CA PHE A 392 8.55 8.69 2.96
C PHE A 392 9.20 9.66 1.97
N GLY A 393 8.71 9.78 0.74
CA GLY A 393 9.39 10.64 -0.22
C GLY A 393 8.52 11.07 -1.38
N GLU A 394 8.95 12.12 -2.04
CA GLU A 394 8.26 12.70 -3.19
C GLU A 394 9.22 12.91 -4.36
N ARG A 395 8.66 12.98 -5.56
CA ARG A 395 9.33 13.55 -6.73
C ARG A 395 8.31 14.06 -7.73
N THR A 396 8.78 14.70 -8.79
CA THR A 396 7.89 15.21 -9.85
C THR A 396 7.01 14.08 -10.40
N GLY A 397 5.71 14.19 -10.16
CA GLY A 397 4.67 13.32 -10.70
C GLY A 397 4.14 12.25 -9.75
N TYR A 398 4.82 11.93 -8.65
CA TYR A 398 4.35 10.92 -7.70
C TYR A 398 5.06 10.95 -6.34
N ALA A 399 4.35 10.42 -5.35
CA ALA A 399 4.79 10.15 -4.00
C ALA A 399 5.30 8.69 -3.86
N MET A 400 6.05 8.42 -2.79
CA MET A 400 6.68 7.13 -2.51
C MET A 400 6.42 6.68 -1.07
N PHE A 401 6.05 5.41 -0.92
CA PHE A 401 5.79 4.81 0.39
C PHE A 401 6.48 3.46 0.58
N SER A 402 6.83 3.20 1.84
CA SER A 402 7.36 1.92 2.30
C SER A 402 6.18 1.00 2.63
N LYS A 403 6.10 -0.16 1.99
CA LYS A 403 5.02 -1.14 2.20
C LYS A 403 5.09 -1.70 3.63
N PHE A 404 3.94 -1.94 4.27
CA PHE A 404 3.89 -2.44 5.65
C PHE A 404 4.62 -3.76 5.83
N SER A 405 4.48 -4.74 4.91
CA SER A 405 5.22 -6.00 5.03
C SER A 405 6.73 -5.80 5.02
N ARG A 406 7.23 -4.82 4.26
CA ARG A 406 8.65 -4.50 4.22
C ARG A 406 9.13 -3.80 5.48
N ILE A 407 8.34 -2.85 5.99
CA ILE A 407 8.56 -2.26 7.32
C ILE A 407 8.61 -3.38 8.35
N ASN A 408 7.57 -4.21 8.44
CA ASN A 408 7.51 -5.29 9.41
C ASN A 408 8.70 -6.26 9.30
N ASN A 409 9.18 -6.54 8.09
CA ASN A 409 10.37 -7.36 7.88
C ASN A 409 11.64 -6.73 8.47
N ASP A 410 11.86 -5.42 8.27
CA ASP A 410 12.98 -4.70 8.88
C ASP A 410 12.90 -4.73 10.42
N PHE A 411 11.68 -4.77 10.98
CA PHE A 411 11.41 -4.95 12.41
C PHE A 411 11.24 -6.44 12.84
N GLY A 412 11.79 -7.39 12.07
CA GLY A 412 11.82 -8.81 12.45
C GLY A 412 10.46 -9.54 12.47
N GLY A 413 9.42 -8.95 11.87
CA GLY A 413 8.09 -9.55 11.73
C GLY A 413 7.14 -9.32 12.91
N ASN A 414 7.53 -8.48 13.88
CA ASN A 414 6.85 -8.38 15.18
C ASN A 414 5.98 -7.13 15.37
N LEU A 415 5.71 -6.36 14.31
CA LEU A 415 4.80 -5.23 14.36
C LEU A 415 3.35 -5.70 14.28
N VAL A 416 2.54 -5.24 15.23
CA VAL A 416 1.09 -5.41 15.20
C VAL A 416 0.45 -4.03 15.14
N ALA A 417 -0.25 -3.73 14.04
CA ALA A 417 -0.87 -2.42 13.79
C ALA A 417 -2.41 -2.46 13.64
N THR A 418 -3.02 -3.64 13.58
CA THR A 418 -4.48 -3.79 13.42
C THR A 418 -5.25 -3.45 14.69
N ARG A 419 -6.49 -3.00 14.52
CA ARG A 419 -7.41 -2.75 15.64
C ARG A 419 -7.67 -4.07 16.38
N PRO A 420 -7.53 -4.12 17.73
CA PRO A 420 -7.89 -5.30 18.49
C PRO A 420 -9.37 -5.65 18.30
N LEU A 421 -9.67 -6.94 18.19
CA LEU A 421 -11.03 -7.45 18.13
C LEU A 421 -11.55 -7.67 19.56
N THR A 422 -12.49 -6.84 19.99
CA THR A 422 -13.02 -6.85 21.36
C THR A 422 -14.51 -7.15 21.42
N LEU A 423 -15.22 -7.09 20.29
CA LEU A 423 -16.63 -7.45 20.19
C LEU A 423 -16.80 -8.91 19.80
N GLY A 424 -17.94 -9.50 20.18
CA GLY A 424 -18.33 -10.84 19.75
C GLY A 424 -18.50 -10.94 18.23
N THR A 425 -18.12 -12.06 17.65
CA THR A 425 -18.28 -12.31 16.20
C THR A 425 -19.76 -12.51 15.85
N PRO A 426 -20.32 -11.78 14.87
CA PRO A 426 -21.70 -11.99 14.43
C PRO A 426 -21.93 -13.42 13.93
N SER A 427 -22.98 -14.07 14.44
CA SER A 427 -23.47 -15.33 13.88
C SER A 427 -24.46 -15.02 12.76
N VAL A 428 -24.01 -15.13 11.51
CA VAL A 428 -24.81 -14.79 10.31
C VAL A 428 -25.49 -16.03 9.74
N SER A 429 -26.73 -15.86 9.32
CA SER A 429 -27.50 -16.80 8.50
C SER A 429 -28.07 -16.11 7.26
N GLY A 430 -28.27 -16.87 6.19
CA GLY A 430 -28.92 -16.40 4.96
C GLY A 430 -30.29 -17.06 4.73
N ALA A 431 -31.10 -16.40 3.91
CA ALA A 431 -32.34 -16.90 3.33
C ALA A 431 -32.60 -16.21 1.99
N MET A 432 -33.51 -16.76 1.20
CA MET A 432 -34.01 -16.09 -0.01
C MET A 432 -35.18 -15.17 0.34
N ASN A 433 -35.15 -13.93 -0.12
CA ASN A 433 -36.30 -13.03 -0.14
C ASN A 433 -36.72 -12.81 -1.60
N TYR A 434 -37.67 -13.62 -2.07
CA TYR A 434 -37.92 -13.82 -3.50
C TYR A 434 -36.62 -14.23 -4.21
N ASN A 435 -36.12 -13.39 -5.12
CA ASN A 435 -34.86 -13.62 -5.85
C ASN A 435 -33.67 -12.88 -5.23
N ASN A 436 -33.83 -12.27 -4.06
CA ASN A 436 -32.81 -11.45 -3.43
C ASN A 436 -32.16 -12.17 -2.24
N PRO A 437 -30.83 -12.15 -2.09
CA PRO A 437 -30.16 -12.55 -0.87
C PRO A 437 -30.66 -11.75 0.33
N SER A 438 -31.08 -12.45 1.37
CA SER A 438 -31.43 -11.88 2.67
C SER A 438 -30.53 -12.49 3.73
N ILE A 439 -29.87 -11.66 4.52
CA ILE A 439 -28.99 -12.09 5.61
C ILE A 439 -29.46 -11.49 6.93
N SER A 440 -29.32 -12.26 8.01
CA SER A 440 -29.64 -11.86 9.37
C SER A 440 -28.60 -12.37 10.36
N TRP A 441 -28.46 -11.69 11.49
CA TRP A 441 -27.52 -12.05 12.55
C TRP A 441 -28.08 -11.74 13.93
N ALA A 442 -27.46 -12.30 14.97
CA ALA A 442 -27.76 -11.92 16.34
C ALA A 442 -27.13 -10.56 16.68
N ALA A 443 -27.81 -9.76 17.51
CA ALA A 443 -27.24 -8.53 18.02
C ALA A 443 -25.97 -8.83 18.84
N VAL A 444 -24.89 -8.10 18.57
CA VAL A 444 -23.63 -8.19 19.30
C VAL A 444 -23.60 -7.13 20.39
N THR A 445 -23.37 -7.55 21.64
CA THR A 445 -23.25 -6.63 22.78
C THR A 445 -22.14 -5.61 22.54
N GLY A 446 -22.43 -4.32 22.73
CA GLY A 446 -21.50 -3.22 22.51
C GLY A 446 -21.43 -2.72 21.05
N ALA A 447 -22.02 -3.45 20.10
CA ALA A 447 -22.12 -2.99 18.72
C ALA A 447 -23.20 -1.92 18.58
N THR A 448 -22.87 -0.83 17.90
CA THR A 448 -23.80 0.25 17.54
C THR A 448 -24.23 0.17 16.08
N ARG A 449 -23.44 -0.50 15.24
CA ARG A 449 -23.69 -0.69 13.80
C ARG A 449 -22.94 -1.91 13.26
N TYR A 450 -23.23 -2.27 12.01
CA TYR A 450 -22.66 -3.42 11.33
C TYR A 450 -22.20 -3.05 9.91
N GLN A 451 -21.00 -3.49 9.54
CA GLN A 451 -20.51 -3.46 8.17
C GLN A 451 -20.83 -4.77 7.48
N ILE A 452 -21.46 -4.69 6.30
CA ILE A 452 -21.71 -5.85 5.45
C ILE A 452 -20.69 -5.84 4.31
N ILE A 453 -20.03 -6.98 4.11
CA ILE A 453 -19.14 -7.24 2.99
C ILE A 453 -19.86 -8.19 2.05
N ARG A 454 -19.91 -7.86 0.76
CA ARG A 454 -20.43 -8.70 -0.31
C ARG A 454 -19.33 -8.98 -1.31
N VAL A 455 -19.21 -10.21 -1.75
CA VAL A 455 -18.36 -10.58 -2.90
C VAL A 455 -19.19 -11.30 -3.92
N THR A 456 -19.10 -10.88 -5.18
CA THR A 456 -19.80 -11.51 -6.32
C THR A 456 -18.80 -12.01 -7.35
N PHE A 457 -19.15 -13.12 -7.99
CA PHE A 457 -18.42 -13.70 -9.11
C PHE A 457 -19.38 -14.07 -10.22
N ASP A 458 -19.19 -13.51 -11.43
CA ASP A 458 -20.08 -13.72 -12.60
C ASP A 458 -19.56 -14.77 -13.60
N GLY A 459 -18.57 -15.57 -13.19
CA GLY A 459 -17.89 -16.52 -14.09
C GLY A 459 -16.64 -15.95 -14.75
N SER A 460 -16.47 -14.64 -14.77
CA SER A 460 -15.30 -13.96 -15.38
C SER A 460 -14.75 -12.80 -14.54
N THR A 461 -15.61 -12.17 -13.75
CA THR A 461 -15.37 -10.94 -13.01
C THR A 461 -15.59 -11.20 -11.54
N VAL A 462 -14.69 -10.67 -10.70
CA VAL A 462 -14.84 -10.63 -9.24
C VAL A 462 -15.12 -9.21 -8.81
N ARG A 463 -16.11 -9.02 -7.93
CA ARG A 463 -16.38 -7.72 -7.30
C ARG A 463 -16.49 -7.89 -5.79
N VAL A 464 -15.82 -7.02 -5.05
CA VAL A 464 -15.90 -6.93 -3.58
C VAL A 464 -16.51 -5.58 -3.21
N ASP A 465 -17.60 -5.61 -2.46
CA ASP A 465 -18.36 -4.43 -2.03
C ASP A 465 -18.44 -4.34 -0.50
N TYR A 466 -18.23 -3.13 0.00
CA TYR A 466 -18.53 -2.77 1.38
C TYR A 466 -19.84 -1.99 1.34
N LEU A 467 -20.93 -2.66 1.71
CA LEU A 467 -22.27 -2.08 1.64
C LEU A 467 -22.46 -1.02 2.74
N PRO A 468 -23.44 -0.11 2.62
CA PRO A 468 -23.72 0.86 3.67
C PRO A 468 -23.90 0.19 5.02
N GLN A 469 -23.32 0.78 6.06
CA GLN A 469 -23.45 0.25 7.40
C GLN A 469 -24.89 0.37 7.90
N VAL A 470 -25.33 -0.63 8.66
CA VAL A 470 -26.69 -0.70 9.19
C VAL A 470 -26.69 -0.79 10.71
N THR A 471 -27.72 -0.27 11.35
CA THR A 471 -27.97 -0.47 12.79
C THR A 471 -28.90 -1.66 13.06
N SER A 472 -29.58 -2.16 12.03
CA SER A 472 -30.39 -3.38 12.08
C SER A 472 -29.53 -4.64 12.15
N THR A 473 -30.16 -5.75 12.51
CA THR A 473 -29.55 -7.09 12.53
C THR A 473 -29.95 -7.94 11.32
N SER A 474 -30.29 -7.27 10.23
CA SER A 474 -30.67 -7.90 8.96
C SER A 474 -30.42 -6.95 7.80
N PHE A 475 -30.16 -7.53 6.62
CA PHE A 475 -29.97 -6.83 5.36
C PHE A 475 -30.54 -7.65 4.20
N VAL A 476 -31.21 -6.97 3.26
CA VAL A 476 -31.69 -7.57 2.00
C VAL A 476 -30.94 -6.91 0.86
N ASP A 477 -30.27 -7.72 0.05
CA ASP A 477 -29.56 -7.26 -1.14
C ASP A 477 -30.53 -7.10 -2.31
N GLY A 478 -30.97 -5.87 -2.57
CA GLY A 478 -31.86 -5.56 -3.69
C GLY A 478 -31.18 -5.49 -5.06
N VAL A 479 -29.87 -5.73 -5.14
CA VAL A 479 -29.08 -5.58 -6.38
C VAL A 479 -28.65 -6.93 -6.94
N THR A 480 -28.23 -7.84 -6.07
CA THR A 480 -27.80 -9.19 -6.47
C THR A 480 -29.01 -10.11 -6.59
N LEU A 481 -29.16 -10.78 -7.74
CA LEU A 481 -30.17 -11.82 -7.93
C LEU A 481 -29.57 -13.20 -7.63
N ALA A 482 -30.20 -13.93 -6.71
CA ALA A 482 -29.84 -15.28 -6.32
C ALA A 482 -30.92 -16.29 -6.73
N THR A 483 -30.48 -17.51 -7.04
CA THR A 483 -31.35 -18.67 -7.30
C THR A 483 -31.48 -19.57 -6.08
N SER A 484 -30.45 -19.61 -5.22
CA SER A 484 -30.46 -20.40 -4.00
C SER A 484 -29.55 -19.85 -2.93
N TYR A 485 -29.88 -20.17 -1.68
CA TYR A 485 -28.99 -20.03 -0.53
C TYR A 485 -28.25 -21.35 -0.27
N ASN A 486 -26.93 -21.29 -0.09
CA ASN A 486 -26.02 -22.43 -0.02
C ASN A 486 -25.37 -22.57 1.36
N GLY A 487 -25.89 -21.89 2.39
CA GLY A 487 -25.35 -22.00 3.74
C GLY A 487 -23.97 -21.35 3.86
N THR A 488 -23.10 -21.97 4.65
CA THR A 488 -21.71 -21.55 4.87
C THR A 488 -20.71 -22.29 3.98
N THR A 489 -21.20 -23.10 3.03
CA THR A 489 -20.35 -23.92 2.17
C THR A 489 -19.93 -23.12 0.93
N PRO A 490 -18.63 -22.96 0.66
CA PRO A 490 -18.17 -22.31 -0.57
C PRO A 490 -18.70 -22.99 -1.82
N ILE A 491 -19.14 -22.18 -2.78
CA ILE A 491 -19.58 -22.67 -4.09
C ILE A 491 -18.34 -22.83 -4.96
N GLY A 492 -17.93 -24.08 -5.23
CA GLY A 492 -16.69 -24.39 -5.97
C GLY A 492 -16.76 -24.18 -7.49
N SER A 493 -17.94 -23.95 -8.06
CA SER A 493 -18.15 -23.72 -9.49
C SER A 493 -19.44 -22.94 -9.76
N GLY A 494 -19.45 -22.06 -10.77
CA GLY A 494 -20.62 -21.27 -11.17
C GLY A 494 -20.57 -19.82 -10.69
N ILE A 495 -21.67 -19.09 -10.92
CA ILE A 495 -21.83 -17.66 -10.58
C ILE A 495 -22.41 -17.57 -9.17
N TYR A 496 -21.78 -16.83 -8.27
CA TYR A 496 -22.18 -16.80 -6.87
C TYR A 496 -21.99 -15.43 -6.24
N ALA A 497 -22.59 -15.27 -5.07
CA ALA A 497 -22.28 -14.21 -4.12
C ALA A 497 -22.07 -14.79 -2.73
N TRP A 498 -21.19 -14.18 -1.94
CA TRP A 498 -21.10 -14.45 -0.51
C TRP A 498 -21.07 -13.18 0.32
N TYR A 499 -21.52 -13.29 1.56
CA TYR A 499 -21.66 -12.16 2.48
C TYR A 499 -20.99 -12.45 3.83
N GLN A 500 -20.40 -11.42 4.42
CA GLN A 500 -19.90 -11.41 5.78
C GLN A 500 -20.36 -10.15 6.52
N VAL A 501 -20.42 -10.23 7.84
CA VAL A 501 -20.80 -9.11 8.71
C VAL A 501 -19.73 -8.88 9.76
N ILE A 502 -19.41 -7.61 10.00
CA ILE A 502 -18.52 -7.14 11.07
C ILE A 502 -19.32 -6.21 11.97
N ALA A 503 -19.30 -6.45 13.28
CA ALA A 503 -19.88 -5.57 14.28
C ALA A 503 -18.90 -4.43 14.62
N ILE A 504 -19.44 -3.22 14.78
CA ILE A 504 -18.68 -2.00 15.07
C ILE A 504 -19.30 -1.31 16.29
N GLY A 505 -18.48 -1.00 17.28
CA GLY A 505 -18.86 -0.27 18.50
C GLY A 505 -18.76 1.24 18.37
N GLY A 506 -19.29 1.96 19.37
CA GLY A 506 -19.33 3.43 19.40
C GLY A 506 -17.94 4.08 19.52
N SER A 507 -16.95 3.39 20.05
CA SER A 507 -15.56 3.86 20.18
C SER A 507 -14.61 3.10 19.25
N SER A 508 -15.11 2.68 18.08
CA SER A 508 -14.36 1.93 17.06
C SER A 508 -13.87 0.56 17.53
N GLU A 509 -14.56 -0.07 18.47
CA GLU A 509 -14.41 -1.50 18.76
C GLU A 509 -14.88 -2.33 17.56
N LEU A 510 -14.25 -3.48 17.33
CA LEU A 510 -14.55 -4.36 16.21
C LEU A 510 -14.75 -5.81 16.66
N SER A 511 -15.55 -6.55 15.90
CA SER A 511 -15.56 -8.02 15.89
C SER A 511 -14.68 -8.57 14.77
N ALA A 512 -14.39 -9.87 14.81
CA ALA A 512 -13.97 -10.58 13.60
C ALA A 512 -15.11 -10.56 12.55
N PRO A 513 -14.79 -10.72 11.26
CA PRO A 513 -15.80 -11.03 10.26
C PRO A 513 -16.52 -12.33 10.60
N SER A 514 -17.83 -12.37 10.37
CA SER A 514 -18.62 -13.60 10.47
C SER A 514 -18.11 -14.68 9.52
N THR A 515 -18.55 -15.92 9.72
CA THR A 515 -18.49 -16.94 8.65
C THR A 515 -19.22 -16.40 7.41
N ALA A 516 -18.65 -16.67 6.23
CA ALA A 516 -19.27 -16.29 4.97
C ALA A 516 -20.52 -17.14 4.70
N VAL A 517 -21.60 -16.49 4.26
CA VAL A 517 -22.82 -17.16 3.78
C VAL A 517 -22.94 -17.01 2.28
N TRP A 518 -23.28 -18.10 1.58
CA TRP A 518 -23.14 -18.23 0.13
C TRP A 518 -24.50 -18.33 -0.56
N PHE A 519 -24.56 -17.76 -1.75
CA PHE A 519 -25.73 -17.76 -2.61
C PHE A 519 -25.29 -18.09 -4.04
N GLN A 520 -25.99 -19.01 -4.70
CA GLN A 520 -25.89 -19.18 -6.14
C GLN A 520 -26.61 -18.01 -6.81
N THR A 521 -25.99 -17.37 -7.80
CA THR A 521 -26.54 -16.19 -8.48
C THR A 521 -26.80 -16.44 -9.97
N THR A 522 -27.63 -15.61 -10.58
CA THR A 522 -27.82 -15.60 -12.04
C THR A 522 -26.93 -14.55 -12.70
N ASN A 523 -26.60 -14.73 -13.98
CA ASN A 523 -25.88 -13.76 -14.81
C ASN A 523 -26.61 -12.41 -15.01
N THR A 524 -27.79 -12.23 -14.43
CA THR A 524 -28.62 -11.05 -14.63
C THR A 524 -28.52 -10.14 -13.42
N CYS A 525 -27.43 -9.38 -13.31
CA CYS A 525 -27.46 -8.16 -12.52
C CYS A 525 -28.31 -7.12 -13.28
N THR A 526 -29.41 -6.66 -12.69
CA THR A 526 -30.23 -5.60 -13.28
C THR A 526 -29.63 -4.23 -12.93
N GLY A 527 -28.54 -3.82 -13.59
CA GLY A 527 -27.93 -2.49 -13.39
C GLY A 527 -26.41 -2.42 -13.64
N ARG A 528 -25.78 -1.30 -13.21
CA ARG A 528 -24.32 -1.14 -13.23
C ARG A 528 -23.68 -2.12 -12.24
N CYS A 529 -23.20 -3.25 -12.77
CA CYS A 529 -22.31 -4.18 -12.09
C CYS A 529 -21.03 -3.50 -11.61
#